data_AF-A0A9X9WUU8-F1
#
_entry.id   AF-A0A9X9WUU8-F1
#
_cell.length_a   1.000
_cell.length_b   1.000
_cell.length_c   1.000
_cell.angle_alpha   90.00
_cell.angle_beta   90.00
_cell.angle_gamma   90.00
#
_symmetry.space_group_name_H-M   'P 1'
#
loop_
_entity.id
_entity.type
_entity.pdbx_description
1 polymer ?
#
loop_
_entity_poly.entity_id
_entity_poly.type
_entity_poly.pdbx_seq_one_letter_code
_entity_poly.pdbx_strand_id
1 'polypeptide(L)'
;MNMTIVPFPPSGATSAGSPAADQPAWTDDLAHADALFGAGQAEAAMAALRDLPRNLGSRPAAVAATLAAAGRDPEFRALVADADAARDARDFARGELLYWRCLQLYPLHYGYVTQYGHCLKEQGKTAQAEAIYRSALALGGAAEDLHQHIVAVAGARGAAPALLATDAPVADPLDLPPTREDVILLLALLLHRGPASNEETLELLRACPRRRDVALVLIGREEFARANTDLMVLLAEAR
;
A
#
# COMPACT_ATOMS: atom_id res chain seq x y z
N MET A 1 19.65 -45.50 24.37
CA MET A 1 18.77 -44.36 24.07
C MET A 1 18.96 -43.99 22.60
N ASN A 2 18.01 -44.39 21.75
CA ASN A 2 17.97 -44.03 20.34
C ASN A 2 16.54 -43.58 20.06
N MET A 3 16.35 -42.31 19.69
CA MET A 3 15.04 -41.73 19.37
C MET A 3 14.66 -42.13 17.95
N THR A 4 13.64 -42.98 17.83
CA THR A 4 13.05 -43.39 16.55
C THR A 4 12.25 -42.22 15.97
N ILE A 5 12.68 -41.70 14.83
CA ILE A 5 11.91 -40.74 14.02
C ILE A 5 10.79 -41.49 13.33
N VAL A 6 9.54 -41.10 13.58
CA VAL A 6 8.35 -41.61 12.88
C VAL A 6 8.15 -40.79 11.61
N PRO A 7 7.99 -41.40 10.41
CA PRO A 7 7.77 -40.65 9.18
C PRO A 7 6.32 -40.17 9.06
N PHE A 8 6.15 -38.98 8.48
CA PHE A 8 4.88 -38.36 8.13
C PHE A 8 4.21 -39.12 6.96
N PRO A 9 2.88 -39.35 6.93
CA PRO A 9 2.23 -40.04 5.82
C PRO A 9 2.19 -39.18 4.55
N PRO A 10 2.20 -39.78 3.35
CA PRO A 10 2.08 -39.04 2.10
C PRO A 10 0.65 -38.51 1.97
N SER A 11 0.49 -37.19 1.86
CA SER A 11 -0.80 -36.59 1.56
C SER A 11 -1.09 -36.79 0.06
N GLY A 12 -1.81 -37.86 -0.24
CA GLY A 12 -2.48 -38.03 -1.52
C GLY A 12 -3.68 -37.10 -1.58
N ALA A 13 -3.48 -35.89 -2.07
CA ALA A 13 -4.57 -35.04 -2.54
C ALA A 13 -4.64 -35.17 -4.06
N THR A 14 -5.69 -35.84 -4.52
CA THR A 14 -6.12 -35.89 -5.91
C THR A 14 -6.24 -34.48 -6.47
N SER A 15 -5.53 -34.22 -7.57
CA SER A 15 -5.63 -32.99 -8.35
C SER A 15 -7.01 -32.90 -9.01
N ALA A 16 -8.00 -32.38 -8.30
CA ALA A 16 -9.17 -31.81 -8.93
C ALA A 16 -8.74 -30.45 -9.49
N GLY A 17 -8.65 -30.35 -10.82
CA GLY A 17 -8.36 -29.11 -11.51
C GLY A 17 -9.33 -28.03 -11.04
N SER A 18 -8.79 -26.98 -10.42
CA SER A 18 -9.55 -25.75 -10.22
C SER A 18 -10.01 -25.26 -11.59
N PRO A 19 -11.27 -24.85 -11.76
CA PRO A 19 -11.70 -24.23 -13.01
C PRO A 19 -10.80 -23.02 -13.23
N ALA A 20 -10.27 -22.86 -14.45
CA ALA A 20 -9.48 -21.70 -14.82
C ALA A 20 -10.30 -20.46 -14.45
N ALA A 21 -9.90 -19.78 -13.36
CA ALA A 21 -10.47 -18.49 -13.03
C ALA A 21 -10.26 -17.61 -14.26
N ASP A 22 -11.34 -17.02 -14.78
CA ASP A 22 -11.27 -16.07 -15.89
C ASP A 22 -10.10 -15.14 -15.62
N GLN A 23 -9.10 -15.18 -16.50
CA GLN A 23 -7.89 -14.39 -16.30
C GLN A 23 -8.32 -12.92 -16.21
N PRO A 24 -7.84 -12.18 -15.20
CA PRO A 24 -8.29 -10.81 -15.03
C PRO A 24 -8.01 -10.01 -16.31
N ALA A 25 -8.94 -9.15 -16.71
CA ALA A 25 -8.92 -8.46 -18.00
C ALA A 25 -7.63 -7.68 -18.31
N TRP A 26 -6.87 -7.28 -17.28
CA TRP A 26 -5.58 -6.60 -17.40
C TRP A 26 -4.39 -7.52 -17.73
N THR A 27 -4.59 -8.83 -17.84
CA THR A 27 -3.52 -9.79 -18.19
C THR A 27 -3.03 -9.63 -19.62
N ASP A 28 -3.91 -9.23 -20.55
CA ASP A 28 -3.54 -8.90 -21.92
C ASP A 28 -2.59 -7.70 -21.98
N ASP A 29 -2.78 -6.71 -21.11
CA ASP A 29 -1.89 -5.53 -21.02
C ASP A 29 -0.47 -5.93 -20.56
N LEU A 30 -0.34 -6.93 -19.69
CA LEU A 30 0.96 -7.50 -19.32
C LEU A 30 1.61 -8.24 -20.50
N ALA A 31 0.84 -9.03 -21.23
CA ALA A 31 1.35 -9.73 -22.41
C ALA A 31 1.80 -8.72 -23.49
N HIS A 32 1.09 -7.61 -23.62
CA HIS A 32 1.50 -6.50 -24.49
C HIS A 32 2.85 -5.91 -24.07
N ALA A 33 3.04 -5.62 -22.77
CA ALA A 33 4.31 -5.13 -22.26
C ALA A 33 5.47 -6.13 -22.48
N ASP A 34 5.21 -7.43 -22.28
CA ASP A 34 6.19 -8.49 -22.54
C ASP A 34 6.57 -8.55 -24.04
N ALA A 35 5.61 -8.35 -24.94
CA ALA A 35 5.87 -8.26 -26.38
C ALA A 35 6.70 -7.02 -26.76
N LEU A 36 6.46 -5.87 -26.14
CA LEU A 36 7.25 -4.65 -26.33
C LEU A 36 8.72 -4.88 -25.91
N PHE A 37 8.97 -5.58 -24.80
CA PHE A 37 10.33 -5.98 -24.43
C PHE A 37 10.96 -6.89 -25.48
N GLY A 38 10.24 -7.89 -25.99
CA GLY A 38 10.70 -8.78 -27.05
C GLY A 38 11.04 -8.05 -28.36
N ALA A 39 10.35 -6.94 -28.64
CA ALA A 39 10.60 -6.08 -29.79
C ALA A 39 11.73 -5.04 -29.57
N GLY A 40 12.38 -5.04 -28.40
CA GLY A 40 13.43 -4.07 -28.06
C GLY A 40 12.91 -2.68 -27.67
N GLN A 41 11.60 -2.53 -27.43
CA GLN A 41 10.96 -1.27 -27.09
C GLN A 41 10.85 -1.11 -25.55
N ALA A 42 11.99 -1.14 -24.86
CA ALA A 42 12.03 -1.20 -23.40
C ALA A 42 11.35 0.00 -22.71
N GLU A 43 11.51 1.22 -23.25
CA GLU A 43 10.88 2.42 -22.67
C GLU A 43 9.35 2.35 -22.74
N ALA A 44 8.81 1.95 -23.89
CA ALA A 44 7.36 1.76 -24.06
C ALA A 44 6.83 0.62 -23.17
N ALA A 45 7.59 -0.47 -23.04
CA ALA A 45 7.22 -1.58 -22.16
C ALA A 45 7.14 -1.13 -20.69
N MET A 46 8.14 -0.39 -20.20
CA MET A 46 8.13 0.15 -18.83
C MET A 46 6.99 1.14 -18.61
N ALA A 47 6.72 2.03 -19.57
CA ALA A 47 5.58 2.93 -19.51
C ALA A 47 4.26 2.16 -19.38
N ALA A 48 4.04 1.17 -20.25
CA ALA A 48 2.84 0.32 -20.21
C ALA A 48 2.68 -0.40 -18.85
N LEU A 49 3.76 -0.97 -18.32
CA LEU A 49 3.73 -1.64 -17.01
C LEU A 49 3.38 -0.68 -15.85
N ARG A 50 3.89 0.55 -15.87
CA ARG A 50 3.72 1.54 -14.79
C ARG A 50 2.36 2.25 -14.87
N ASP A 51 1.78 2.36 -16.07
CA ASP A 51 0.47 2.94 -16.29
C ASP A 51 -0.66 1.96 -16.02
N LEU A 52 -0.42 0.66 -16.23
CA LEU A 52 -1.44 -0.39 -16.08
C LEU A 52 -2.22 -0.28 -14.74
N PRO A 53 -1.58 -0.25 -13.56
CA PRO A 53 -2.33 -0.17 -12.29
C PRO A 53 -3.13 1.13 -12.13
N ARG A 54 -2.70 2.23 -12.76
CA ARG A 54 -3.31 3.56 -12.63
C ARG A 54 -4.66 3.65 -13.35
N ASN A 55 -4.83 2.85 -14.39
CA ASN A 55 -6.03 2.85 -15.23
C ASN A 55 -7.10 1.87 -14.73
N LEU A 56 -6.84 1.13 -13.64
CA LEU A 56 -7.79 0.19 -13.07
C LEU A 56 -8.72 0.87 -12.05
N GLY A 57 -10.03 0.74 -12.25
CA GLY A 57 -11.05 1.35 -11.39
C GLY A 57 -11.24 0.69 -10.02
N SER A 58 -10.49 -0.38 -9.71
CA SER A 58 -10.61 -1.16 -8.48
C SER A 58 -9.25 -1.29 -7.80
N ARG A 59 -9.17 -0.95 -6.50
CA ARG A 59 -7.91 -1.04 -5.74
C ARG A 59 -7.38 -2.48 -5.67
N PRO A 60 -8.17 -3.52 -5.37
CA PRO A 60 -7.70 -4.91 -5.46
C PRO A 60 -7.10 -5.27 -6.82
N ALA A 61 -7.74 -4.86 -7.92
CA ALA A 61 -7.21 -5.10 -9.27
C ALA A 61 -5.91 -4.34 -9.51
N ALA A 62 -5.83 -3.08 -9.09
CA ALA A 62 -4.63 -2.25 -9.19
C ALA A 62 -3.46 -2.81 -8.36
N VAL A 63 -3.72 -3.32 -7.16
CA VAL A 63 -2.70 -4.00 -6.34
C VAL A 63 -2.21 -5.27 -7.04
N ALA A 64 -3.12 -6.12 -7.52
CA ALA A 64 -2.75 -7.35 -8.21
C ALA A 64 -1.91 -7.08 -9.49
N ALA A 65 -2.34 -6.11 -10.30
CA ALA A 65 -1.60 -5.68 -11.48
C ALA A 65 -0.23 -5.08 -11.10
N THR A 66 -0.16 -4.30 -10.01
CA THR A 66 1.10 -3.74 -9.49
C THR A 66 2.11 -4.83 -9.16
N LEU A 67 1.70 -5.86 -8.41
CA LEU A 67 2.59 -6.96 -8.04
C LEU A 67 3.10 -7.72 -9.28
N ALA A 68 2.21 -7.95 -10.26
CA ALA A 68 2.55 -8.65 -11.49
C ALA A 68 3.47 -7.82 -12.42
N ALA A 69 3.20 -6.52 -12.54
CA ALA A 69 3.97 -5.61 -13.39
C ALA A 69 5.37 -5.33 -12.81
N ALA A 70 5.46 -5.13 -11.49
CA ALA A 70 6.72 -4.83 -10.81
C ALA A 70 7.79 -5.91 -11.02
N GLY A 71 7.39 -7.19 -11.07
CA GLY A 71 8.32 -8.30 -11.35
C GLY A 71 8.90 -8.31 -12.77
N ARG A 72 8.28 -7.58 -13.71
CA ARG A 72 8.72 -7.47 -15.11
C ARG A 72 9.57 -6.23 -15.35
N ASP A 73 9.44 -5.20 -14.53
CA ASP A 73 10.19 -3.95 -14.66
C ASP A 73 11.65 -4.13 -14.18
N PRO A 74 12.65 -4.03 -15.08
CA PRO A 74 14.05 -4.20 -14.73
C PRO A 74 14.58 -3.08 -13.81
N GLU A 75 14.09 -1.85 -13.96
CA GLU A 75 14.51 -0.71 -13.11
C GLU A 75 14.02 -0.92 -11.68
N PHE A 76 12.78 -1.34 -11.51
CA PHE A 76 12.22 -1.66 -10.20
C PHE A 76 13.01 -2.77 -9.51
N ARG A 77 13.31 -3.88 -10.22
CA ARG A 77 14.09 -4.99 -9.66
C ARG A 77 15.50 -4.57 -9.25
N ALA A 78 16.15 -3.70 -10.01
CA ALA A 78 17.46 -3.17 -9.67
C ALA A 78 17.42 -2.32 -8.40
N LEU A 79 16.45 -1.40 -8.30
CA LEU A 79 16.25 -0.56 -7.11
C LEU A 79 15.96 -1.41 -5.86
N VAL A 80 15.14 -2.46 -6.00
CA VAL A 80 14.87 -3.42 -4.94
C VAL A 80 16.15 -4.13 -4.48
N ALA A 81 16.95 -4.64 -5.41
CA ALA A 81 18.19 -5.34 -5.07
C ALA A 81 19.14 -4.43 -4.29
N ASP A 82 19.29 -3.16 -4.72
CA ASP A 82 20.09 -2.17 -4.01
C ASP A 82 19.50 -1.83 -2.63
N ALA A 83 18.16 -1.73 -2.52
CA ALA A 83 17.48 -1.43 -1.27
C ALA A 83 17.66 -2.56 -0.24
N ASP A 84 17.52 -3.81 -0.68
CA ASP A 84 17.76 -5.00 0.14
C ASP A 84 19.21 -5.09 0.58
N ALA A 85 20.17 -4.86 -0.33
CA ALA A 85 21.58 -4.82 0.01
C ALA A 85 21.88 -3.73 1.07
N ALA A 86 21.31 -2.55 0.94
CA ALA A 86 21.44 -1.48 1.93
C ALA A 86 20.82 -1.87 3.29
N ARG A 87 19.62 -2.46 3.28
CA ARG A 87 18.93 -2.97 4.48
C ARG A 87 19.78 -4.03 5.20
N ASP A 88 20.33 -4.99 4.46
CA ASP A 88 21.15 -6.08 5.01
C ASP A 88 22.48 -5.57 5.56
N ALA A 89 23.04 -4.52 4.94
CA ALA A 89 24.19 -3.78 5.46
C ALA A 89 23.85 -2.87 6.67
N ARG A 90 22.58 -2.83 7.10
CA ARG A 90 22.04 -1.93 8.14
C ARG A 90 22.18 -0.44 7.82
N ASP A 91 22.37 -0.09 6.55
CA ASP A 91 22.25 1.29 6.06
C ASP A 91 20.78 1.62 5.81
N PHE A 92 20.02 1.77 6.89
CA PHE A 92 18.58 1.95 6.84
C PHE A 92 18.17 3.27 6.19
N ALA A 93 19.00 4.31 6.26
CA ALA A 93 18.73 5.59 5.61
C ALA A 93 18.82 5.46 4.08
N ARG A 94 19.83 4.74 3.57
CA ARG A 94 19.91 4.42 2.14
C ARG A 94 18.79 3.47 1.72
N GLY A 95 18.49 2.46 2.53
CA GLY A 95 17.36 1.55 2.29
C GLY A 95 16.03 2.28 2.17
N GLU A 96 15.74 3.22 3.09
CA GLU A 96 14.55 4.08 3.04
C GLU A 96 14.46 4.85 1.72
N LEU A 97 15.54 5.51 1.30
CA LEU A 97 15.57 6.27 0.04
C LEU A 97 15.32 5.36 -1.17
N LEU A 98 15.95 4.18 -1.21
CA LEU A 98 15.83 3.26 -2.34
C LEU A 98 14.45 2.62 -2.40
N TYR A 99 13.89 2.18 -1.27
CA TYR A 99 12.51 1.71 -1.23
C TYR A 99 11.51 2.81 -1.59
N TRP A 100 11.74 4.05 -1.15
CA TRP A 100 10.91 5.18 -1.57
C TRP A 100 10.92 5.35 -3.10
N ARG A 101 12.08 5.20 -3.76
CA ARG A 101 12.18 5.21 -5.23
C ARG A 101 11.44 4.04 -5.88
N CYS A 102 11.55 2.82 -5.34
CA CYS A 102 10.76 1.67 -5.81
C CYS A 102 9.26 1.98 -5.79
N LEU A 103 8.79 2.57 -4.69
CA LEU A 103 7.39 2.92 -4.49
C LEU A 103 6.92 4.13 -5.31
N GLN A 104 7.83 4.93 -5.89
CA GLN A 104 7.43 5.90 -6.92
C GLN A 104 7.03 5.21 -8.23
N LEU A 105 7.65 4.08 -8.56
CA LEU A 105 7.31 3.29 -9.74
C LEU A 105 6.03 2.47 -9.50
N TYR A 106 5.96 1.79 -8.35
CA TYR A 106 4.88 0.88 -8.00
C TYR A 106 4.32 1.18 -6.59
N PRO A 107 3.49 2.22 -6.44
CA PRO A 107 3.05 2.72 -5.14
C PRO A 107 2.14 1.77 -4.37
N LEU A 108 1.49 0.82 -5.06
CA LEU A 108 0.57 -0.14 -4.43
C LEU A 108 1.25 -1.47 -4.03
N HIS A 109 2.57 -1.57 -4.15
CA HIS A 109 3.29 -2.81 -3.86
C HIS A 109 3.48 -3.01 -2.35
N TYR A 110 2.46 -3.56 -1.67
CA TYR A 110 2.44 -3.68 -0.21
C TYR A 110 3.67 -4.38 0.38
N GLY A 111 4.27 -5.35 -0.33
CA GLY A 111 5.50 -6.02 0.13
C GLY A 111 6.66 -5.05 0.38
N TYR A 112 6.92 -4.12 -0.55
CA TYR A 112 7.98 -3.13 -0.41
C TYR A 112 7.54 -1.91 0.41
N VAL A 113 6.23 -1.66 0.54
CA VAL A 113 5.71 -0.74 1.57
C VAL A 113 6.10 -1.26 2.96
N THR A 114 5.95 -2.57 3.23
CA THR A 114 6.40 -3.18 4.49
C THR A 114 7.91 -3.03 4.70
N GLN A 115 8.73 -3.29 3.67
CA GLN A 115 10.18 -3.13 3.77
C GLN A 115 10.62 -1.68 4.01
N TYR A 116 9.93 -0.72 3.38
CA TYR A 116 10.11 0.69 3.68
C TYR A 116 9.80 1.00 5.15
N GLY A 117 8.71 0.42 5.69
CA GLY A 117 8.35 0.50 7.10
C GLY A 117 9.44 -0.04 8.04
N HIS A 118 10.08 -1.16 7.67
CA HIS A 118 11.21 -1.71 8.42
C HIS A 118 12.39 -0.73 8.49
N CYS A 119 12.79 -0.13 7.38
CA CYS A 119 13.86 0.87 7.38
C CYS A 119 13.53 2.08 8.28
N LEU A 120 12.28 2.54 8.29
CA LEU A 120 11.82 3.63 9.17
C LEU A 120 11.85 3.21 10.66
N LYS A 121 11.38 2.00 10.96
CA LYS A 121 11.38 1.45 12.32
C LYS A 121 12.79 1.39 12.89
N GLU A 122 13.76 0.86 12.14
CA GLU A 122 15.14 0.72 12.59
C GLU A 122 15.86 2.07 12.77
N GLN A 123 15.37 3.13 12.14
CA GLN A 123 15.82 4.51 12.36
C GLN A 123 15.13 5.20 13.54
N GLY A 124 14.21 4.54 14.23
CA GLY A 124 13.42 5.13 15.32
C GLY A 124 12.29 6.07 14.85
N LYS A 125 12.00 6.12 13.54
CA LYS A 125 10.92 6.92 12.94
C LYS A 125 9.56 6.23 13.15
N THR A 126 9.19 5.97 14.40
CA THR A 126 8.08 5.08 14.78
C THR A 126 6.71 5.52 14.26
N ALA A 127 6.41 6.83 14.26
CA ALA A 127 5.14 7.33 13.72
C ALA A 127 4.99 7.03 12.22
N GLN A 128 6.06 7.27 11.45
CA GLN A 128 6.07 7.01 10.02
C GLN A 128 6.02 5.50 9.74
N ALA A 129 6.78 4.70 10.47
CA ALA A 129 6.75 3.25 10.35
C ALA A 129 5.33 2.70 10.57
N GLU A 130 4.62 3.15 11.61
CA GLU A 130 3.24 2.70 11.85
C GLU A 130 2.28 3.11 10.73
N ALA A 131 2.36 4.35 10.26
CA ALA A 131 1.53 4.81 9.14
C ALA A 131 1.77 3.97 7.87
N ILE A 132 3.02 3.57 7.63
CA ILE A 132 3.41 2.71 6.51
C ILE A 132 2.91 1.28 6.69
N TYR A 133 3.04 0.67 7.87
CA TYR A 133 2.49 -0.67 8.11
C TYR A 133 0.96 -0.71 8.00
N ARG A 134 0.26 0.32 8.48
CA ARG A 134 -1.20 0.47 8.27
C ARG A 134 -1.54 0.60 6.78
N SER A 135 -0.72 1.30 6.00
CA SER A 135 -0.89 1.41 4.55
C SER A 135 -0.68 0.06 3.85
N ALA A 136 0.35 -0.70 4.23
CA ALA A 136 0.57 -2.05 3.70
C ALA A 136 -0.63 -2.97 4.01
N LEU A 137 -1.21 -2.85 5.21
CA LEU A 137 -2.40 -3.62 5.61
C LEU A 137 -3.62 -3.23 4.76
N ALA A 138 -3.85 -1.94 4.57
CA ALA A 138 -4.93 -1.42 3.72
C ALA A 138 -4.80 -1.85 2.25
N LEU A 139 -3.58 -2.14 1.79
CA LEU A 139 -3.27 -2.65 0.45
C LEU A 139 -3.36 -4.17 0.34
N GLY A 140 -3.68 -4.90 1.43
CA GLY A 140 -3.85 -6.35 1.42
C GLY A 140 -2.62 -7.15 1.85
N GLY A 141 -1.65 -6.52 2.51
CA GLY A 141 -0.56 -7.26 3.15
C GLY A 141 -1.06 -8.20 4.26
N ALA A 142 -0.27 -9.23 4.59
CA ALA A 142 -0.64 -10.25 5.57
C ALA A 142 -0.93 -9.62 6.94
N ALA A 143 -2.18 -9.73 7.39
CA ALA A 143 -2.66 -9.06 8.60
C ALA A 143 -1.92 -9.52 9.86
N GLU A 144 -1.64 -10.81 9.99
CA GLU A 144 -0.94 -11.37 11.15
C GLU A 144 0.44 -10.72 11.34
N ASP A 145 1.26 -10.70 10.30
CA ASP A 145 2.60 -10.12 10.33
C ASP A 145 2.56 -8.60 10.59
N LEU A 146 1.70 -7.89 9.85
CA LEU A 146 1.60 -6.44 9.96
C LEU A 146 1.05 -5.98 11.31
N HIS A 147 0.11 -6.72 11.90
CA HIS A 147 -0.39 -6.43 13.24
C HIS A 147 0.72 -6.51 14.29
N GLN A 148 1.60 -7.51 14.21
CA GLN A 148 2.74 -7.61 15.12
C GLN A 148 3.64 -6.39 15.01
N HIS A 149 3.94 -5.94 13.79
CA HIS A 149 4.76 -4.75 13.57
C HIS A 149 4.08 -3.46 14.06
N ILE A 150 2.78 -3.28 13.81
CA ILE A 150 1.98 -2.14 14.30
C ILE A 150 1.98 -2.10 15.82
N VAL A 151 1.71 -3.24 16.48
CA VAL A 151 1.73 -3.34 17.95
C VAL A 151 3.10 -2.99 18.50
N ALA A 152 4.19 -3.48 17.89
CA ALA A 152 5.54 -3.21 18.34
C ALA A 152 5.89 -1.71 18.28
N VAL A 153 5.59 -1.04 17.17
CA VAL A 153 5.89 0.41 17.03
C VAL A 153 4.93 1.29 17.84
N ALA A 154 3.67 0.89 18.01
CA ALA A 154 2.71 1.60 18.85
C ALA A 154 3.04 1.47 20.34
N GLY A 155 3.46 0.27 20.79
CA GLY A 155 3.89 0.00 22.16
C GLY A 155 5.14 0.80 22.54
N ALA A 156 6.10 0.95 21.64
CA ALA A 156 7.26 1.84 21.82
C ALA A 156 6.86 3.32 22.01
N ARG A 157 5.64 3.69 21.60
CA ARG A 157 5.05 5.03 21.78
C ARG A 157 4.04 5.11 22.94
N GLY A 158 3.83 4.02 23.68
CA GLY A 158 2.86 3.95 24.78
C GLY A 158 1.38 4.03 24.35
N ALA A 159 1.06 3.69 23.09
CA ALA A 159 -0.31 3.77 22.55
C ALA A 159 -0.96 2.39 22.39
N ALA A 160 -2.27 2.28 22.65
CA ALA A 160 -3.04 1.07 22.35
C ALA A 160 -3.34 0.99 20.83
N PRO A 161 -2.94 -0.08 20.12
CA PRO A 161 -3.14 -0.16 18.69
C PRO A 161 -4.60 -0.53 18.36
N ALA A 162 -5.34 0.40 17.77
CA ALA A 162 -6.57 0.05 17.04
C ALA A 162 -6.16 -0.62 15.72
N LEU A 163 -6.50 -1.90 15.55
CA LEU A 163 -6.19 -2.68 14.34
C LEU A 163 -7.41 -2.68 13.40
N LEU A 164 -7.15 -2.63 12.10
CA LEU A 164 -8.19 -2.61 11.07
C LEU A 164 -8.68 -4.04 10.82
N ALA A 165 -9.99 -4.22 10.67
CA ALA A 165 -10.56 -5.46 10.17
C ALA A 165 -10.47 -5.50 8.63
N THR A 166 -9.97 -6.59 8.05
CA THR A 166 -9.61 -6.68 6.63
C THR A 166 -10.60 -7.47 5.76
N ASP A 167 -11.62 -8.12 6.35
CA ASP A 167 -12.20 -9.31 5.71
C ASP A 167 -13.51 -9.08 4.93
N ALA A 168 -13.96 -7.82 4.78
CA ALA A 168 -15.19 -7.52 4.05
C ALA A 168 -14.90 -7.08 2.60
N PRO A 169 -15.54 -7.68 1.58
CA PRO A 169 -15.50 -7.14 0.23
C PRO A 169 -16.16 -5.76 0.23
N VAL A 170 -15.42 -4.76 -0.24
CA VAL A 170 -15.86 -3.37 -0.30
C VAL A 170 -16.21 -3.00 -1.74
N ALA A 171 -17.46 -2.59 -1.97
CA ALA A 171 -17.94 -2.15 -3.29
C ALA A 171 -17.62 -0.67 -3.58
N ASP A 172 -17.69 0.21 -2.57
CA ASP A 172 -17.44 1.64 -2.72
C ASP A 172 -15.95 1.97 -2.46
N PRO A 173 -15.23 2.62 -3.40
CA PRO A 173 -13.85 3.05 -3.20
C PRO A 173 -13.58 3.89 -1.94
N LEU A 174 -14.60 4.55 -1.37
CA LEU A 174 -14.50 5.31 -0.12
C LEU A 174 -14.68 4.45 1.14
N ASP A 175 -15.22 3.24 1.02
CA ASP A 175 -15.33 2.28 2.14
C ASP A 175 -14.02 1.52 2.40
N LEU A 176 -13.07 1.66 1.50
CA LEU A 176 -11.77 1.04 1.59
C LEU A 176 -10.97 1.62 2.76
N PRO A 177 -10.20 0.79 3.50
CA PRO A 177 -9.28 1.30 4.51
C PRO A 177 -8.29 2.32 3.93
N PRO A 178 -8.05 3.46 4.60
CA PRO A 178 -7.17 4.50 4.05
C PRO A 178 -5.69 4.08 4.13
N THR A 179 -4.93 4.42 3.10
CA THR A 179 -3.46 4.48 3.16
C THR A 179 -3.00 5.87 3.59
N ARG A 180 -1.72 5.98 3.94
CA ARG A 180 -1.07 7.27 4.19
C ARG A 180 -1.27 8.24 3.02
N GLU A 181 -1.12 7.76 1.79
CA GLU A 181 -1.28 8.55 0.58
C GLU A 181 -2.73 9.00 0.39
N ASP A 182 -3.72 8.18 0.75
CA ASP A 182 -5.13 8.58 0.75
C ASP A 182 -5.37 9.75 1.72
N VAL A 183 -4.79 9.69 2.93
CA VAL A 183 -4.89 10.78 3.93
C VAL A 183 -4.24 12.07 3.42
N ILE A 184 -3.03 11.98 2.86
CA ILE A 184 -2.33 13.14 2.29
C ILE A 184 -3.15 13.77 1.16
N LEU A 185 -3.71 12.93 0.28
CA LEU A 185 -4.55 13.40 -0.83
C LEU A 185 -5.82 14.07 -0.33
N LEU A 186 -6.51 13.50 0.67
CA LEU A 186 -7.71 14.09 1.24
C LEU A 186 -7.44 15.40 1.97
N LEU A 187 -6.31 15.53 2.67
CA LEU A 187 -5.87 16.80 3.23
C LEU A 187 -5.64 17.85 2.13
N ALA A 188 -4.97 17.47 1.04
CA ALA A 188 -4.70 18.36 -0.08
C ALA A 188 -5.99 18.78 -0.79
N LEU A 189 -6.93 17.87 -1.02
CA LEU A 189 -8.17 18.15 -1.75
C LEU A 189 -9.19 18.91 -0.92
N LEU A 190 -9.34 18.58 0.36
CA LEU A 190 -10.41 19.13 1.20
C LEU A 190 -9.95 20.37 1.97
N LEU A 191 -8.67 20.45 2.34
CA LEU A 191 -8.14 21.55 3.15
C LEU A 191 -7.07 22.38 2.41
N HIS A 192 -6.74 22.05 1.16
CA HIS A 192 -5.75 22.77 0.34
C HIS A 192 -4.35 22.83 0.96
N ARG A 193 -3.98 21.80 1.74
CA ARG A 193 -2.64 21.68 2.35
C ARG A 193 -2.16 20.24 2.52
N GLY A 194 -0.86 20.08 2.73
CA GLY A 194 -0.28 18.81 3.18
C GLY A 194 -0.51 18.55 4.68
N PRO A 195 -0.08 17.38 5.17
CA PRO A 195 -0.10 17.07 6.59
C PRO A 195 0.81 18.03 7.38
N ALA A 196 0.32 18.52 8.51
CA ALA A 196 1.09 19.37 9.41
C ALA A 196 2.22 18.60 10.09
N SER A 197 2.04 17.28 10.28
CA SER A 197 3.04 16.38 10.83
C SER A 197 2.77 14.93 10.42
N ASN A 198 3.76 14.06 10.62
CA ASN A 198 3.56 12.61 10.50
C ASN A 198 2.52 12.09 11.51
N GLU A 199 2.40 12.77 12.64
CA GLU A 199 1.47 12.43 13.72
C GLU A 199 0.02 12.67 13.30
N GLU A 200 -0.30 13.80 12.65
CA GLU A 200 -1.64 14.05 12.12
C GLU A 200 -2.08 12.94 11.16
N THR A 201 -1.16 12.48 10.31
CA THR A 201 -1.45 11.40 9.37
C THR A 201 -1.71 10.09 10.11
N LEU A 202 -0.88 9.75 11.10
CA LEU A 202 -1.04 8.53 11.89
C LEU A 202 -2.32 8.55 12.74
N GLU A 203 -2.68 9.69 13.32
CA GLU A 203 -3.90 9.86 14.11
C GLU A 203 -5.15 9.61 13.26
N LEU A 204 -5.19 10.16 12.03
CA LEU A 204 -6.28 9.89 11.09
C LEU A 204 -6.33 8.40 10.70
N LEU A 205 -5.17 7.77 10.42
CA LEU A 205 -5.11 6.33 10.11
C LEU A 205 -5.51 5.41 11.27
N ARG A 206 -5.41 5.89 12.52
CA ARG A 206 -5.85 5.16 13.72
C ARG A 206 -7.34 5.34 13.98
N ALA A 207 -7.85 6.55 13.79
CA ALA A 207 -9.22 6.91 14.11
C ALA A 207 -10.22 6.53 13.01
N CYS A 208 -9.78 6.50 11.75
CA CYS A 208 -10.65 6.35 10.58
C CYS A 208 -10.44 4.98 9.94
N PRO A 209 -11.38 4.03 10.12
CA PRO A 209 -11.26 2.72 9.49
C PRO A 209 -11.47 2.75 7.98
N ARG A 210 -12.09 3.81 7.43
CA ARG A 210 -12.38 3.95 5.99
C ARG A 210 -11.98 5.34 5.48
N ARG A 211 -11.70 5.45 4.18
CA ARG A 211 -11.41 6.73 3.51
C ARG A 211 -12.53 7.76 3.71
N ARG A 212 -13.80 7.32 3.68
CA ARG A 212 -14.95 8.19 3.97
C ARG A 212 -14.88 8.81 5.36
N ASP A 213 -14.40 8.07 6.36
CA ASP A 213 -14.34 8.57 7.73
C ASP A 213 -13.29 9.67 7.83
N VAL A 214 -12.16 9.52 7.13
CA VAL A 214 -11.16 10.58 6.99
C VAL A 214 -11.79 11.82 6.36
N ALA A 215 -12.48 11.66 5.22
CA ALA A 215 -13.12 12.79 4.53
C ALA A 215 -14.13 13.52 5.42
N LEU A 216 -15.00 12.77 6.13
CA LEU A 216 -15.99 13.34 7.05
C LEU A 216 -15.33 14.07 8.22
N VAL A 217 -14.27 13.51 8.81
CA VAL A 217 -13.50 14.19 9.88
C VAL A 217 -12.91 15.50 9.36
N LEU A 218 -12.34 15.51 8.15
CA LEU A 218 -11.74 16.72 7.58
C LEU A 218 -12.79 17.78 7.23
N ILE A 219 -13.92 17.39 6.62
CA ILE A 219 -15.04 18.29 6.29
C ILE A 219 -15.61 18.94 7.57
N GLY A 220 -15.62 18.20 8.68
CA GLY A 220 -16.09 18.70 9.98
C GLY A 220 -15.15 19.70 10.66
N ARG A 221 -13.93 19.92 10.16
CA ARG A 221 -13.00 20.91 10.74
C ARG A 221 -13.39 22.33 10.33
N GLU A 222 -13.21 23.30 11.23
CA GLU A 222 -13.39 24.72 10.89
C GLU A 222 -12.54 25.16 9.69
N GLU A 223 -11.36 24.55 9.55
CA GLU A 223 -10.44 24.77 8.43
C GLU A 223 -11.10 24.52 7.07
N PHE A 224 -11.99 23.52 6.96
CA PHE A 224 -12.65 23.18 5.70
C PHE A 224 -13.49 24.34 5.16
N ALA A 225 -14.31 24.97 6.00
CA ALA A 225 -15.17 26.07 5.59
C ALA A 225 -14.34 27.30 5.14
N ARG A 226 -13.22 27.56 5.83
CA ARG A 226 -12.28 28.64 5.44
C ARG A 226 -11.60 28.33 4.12
N ALA A 227 -11.19 27.07 3.91
CA ALA A 227 -10.48 26.65 2.72
C ALA A 227 -11.39 26.55 1.48
N ASN A 228 -12.71 26.41 1.68
CA ASN A 228 -13.71 26.22 0.61
C ASN A 228 -14.83 27.26 0.66
N THR A 229 -14.53 28.51 1.04
CA THR A 229 -15.55 29.55 1.21
C THR A 229 -16.44 29.74 -0.02
N ASP A 230 -15.85 29.78 -1.22
CA ASP A 230 -16.61 29.93 -2.48
C ASP A 230 -17.58 28.76 -2.72
N LEU A 231 -17.13 27.52 -2.46
CA LEU A 231 -18.00 26.34 -2.53
C LEU A 231 -19.15 26.42 -1.54
N MET A 232 -18.88 26.89 -0.30
CA MET A 232 -19.91 27.01 0.73
C MET A 232 -20.97 28.07 0.36
N VAL A 233 -20.56 29.17 -0.25
CA VAL A 233 -21.50 30.19 -0.78
C VAL A 233 -22.37 29.60 -1.87
N LEU A 234 -21.77 28.93 -2.87
CA LEU A 234 -22.51 28.29 -3.96
C LEU A 234 -23.53 27.26 -3.46
N LEU A 235 -23.17 26.43 -2.48
CA LEU A 235 -24.07 25.45 -1.89
C LEU A 235 -25.21 26.08 -1.08
N ALA A 236 -25.01 27.29 -0.52
CA ALA A 236 -26.04 28.03 0.18
C ALA A 236 -27.03 28.69 -0.79
N GLU A 237 -26.56 29.17 -1.94
CA GLU A 237 -27.37 29.80 -2.99
C GLU A 237 -28.15 28.78 -3.83
N ALA A 238 -27.67 27.53 -3.94
CA ALA A 238 -28.34 26.46 -4.68
C ALA A 238 -29.54 25.82 -3.93
N ARG A 239 -29.91 26.34 -2.75
CA ARG A 239 -31.05 25.90 -1.93
C ARG A 239 -32.24 26.81 -2.13
#